data_AF-A0A528ASN5-F1
#
_entry.id   AF-A0A528ASN5-F1
#
_cell.length_a   1.000
_cell.length_b   1.000
_cell.length_c   1.000
_cell.angle_alpha   90.00
_cell.angle_beta   90.00
_cell.angle_gamma   90.00
#
_symmetry.space_group_name_H-M   'P 1'
#
loop_
_entity.id
_entity.type
_entity.pdbx_description
1 polymer ?
#
loop_
_entity_poly.entity_id
_entity_poly.type
_entity_poly.pdbx_seq_one_letter_code
_entity_poly.pdbx_strand_id
1 'polypeptide(L)'
;MELVFALGLIAFKVALLIAILLLLPLPLTWLERKIAGHMQQRMGPMRVGWHGLLQPVADGIKLLTKEDHIPAEADRFLFKLAPILALAPPFVVFVAIPFGESVSVLGAEITLYVSNMNVALLFVFAVIGIEVYGVIFGGWAANSKYAVLGSLRTCAQMISYEIPMGFAVIGVVMLAQSMSLLEIV
;
A
#
# COMPACT_ATOMS: atom_id res chain seq x y z
N MET A 1 6.84 12.52 31.91
CA MET A 1 7.94 12.07 31.03
C MET A 1 7.58 10.81 30.26
N GLU A 2 6.91 9.82 30.87
CA GLU A 2 6.51 8.58 30.19
C GLU A 2 5.56 8.78 29.00
N LEU A 3 4.57 9.68 29.09
CA LEU A 3 3.66 9.96 27.97
C LEU A 3 4.41 10.50 26.73
N VAL A 4 5.36 11.41 26.93
CA VAL A 4 6.16 12.00 25.86
C VAL A 4 7.06 10.94 25.22
N PHE A 5 7.63 10.06 26.03
CA PHE A 5 8.42 8.92 25.56
C PHE A 5 7.58 7.92 24.74
N ALA A 6 6.38 7.57 25.23
CA ALA A 6 5.45 6.68 24.52
C ALA A 6 4.99 7.28 23.19
N LEU A 7 4.62 8.56 23.17
CA LEU A 7 4.25 9.27 21.93
C LEU A 7 5.43 9.35 20.95
N GLY A 8 6.64 9.61 21.45
CA GLY A 8 7.85 9.59 20.63
C GLY A 8 8.14 8.23 20.00
N LEU A 9 7.96 7.16 20.77
CA LEU A 9 8.13 5.78 20.27
C LEU A 9 7.10 5.43 19.19
N ILE A 10 5.83 5.79 19.39
CA ILE A 10 4.77 5.57 18.39
C ILE A 10 5.06 6.36 17.12
N ALA A 11 5.41 7.65 17.24
CA ALA A 11 5.76 8.48 16.09
C ALA A 11 6.95 7.91 15.31
N PHE A 12 7.97 7.41 16.02
CA PHE A 12 9.11 6.75 15.39
C PHE A 12 8.71 5.47 14.65
N LYS A 13 7.89 4.60 15.25
CA LYS A 13 7.37 3.38 14.60
C LYS A 13 6.60 3.70 13.33
N VAL A 14 5.70 4.68 13.39
CA VAL A 14 4.91 5.12 12.22
C VAL A 14 5.81 5.72 11.13
N ALA A 15 6.76 6.57 11.50
CA ALA A 15 7.71 7.15 10.55
C ALA A 15 8.58 6.08 9.87
N LEU A 16 9.06 5.10 10.65
CA LEU A 16 9.82 3.96 10.13
C LEU A 16 8.98 3.13 9.15
N LEU A 17 7.73 2.84 9.50
CA LEU A 17 6.80 2.10 8.66
C LEU A 17 6.53 2.83 7.34
N ILE A 18 6.25 4.13 7.39
CA ILE A 18 6.05 4.96 6.19
C ILE A 18 7.32 4.96 5.33
N ALA A 19 8.50 5.13 5.93
CA ALA A 19 9.76 5.12 5.21
C ALA A 19 10.00 3.78 4.50
N ILE A 20 9.74 2.65 5.18
CA ILE A 20 9.83 1.32 4.59
C ILE A 20 8.87 1.19 3.41
N LEU A 21 7.59 1.55 3.58
CA LEU A 21 6.59 1.44 2.52
C LEU A 21 6.89 2.31 1.30
N LEU A 22 7.46 3.50 1.48
CA LEU A 22 7.89 4.37 0.38
C LEU A 22 9.12 3.84 -0.35
N LEU A 23 10.02 3.15 0.34
CA LEU A 23 11.25 2.60 -0.24
C LEU A 23 11.05 1.20 -0.83
N LEU A 24 10.05 0.44 -0.35
CA LEU A 24 9.77 -0.94 -0.76
C LEU A 24 9.60 -1.13 -2.28
N PRO A 25 8.97 -0.21 -3.04
CA PRO A 25 8.84 -0.35 -4.49
C PRO A 25 10.18 -0.36 -5.24
N LEU A 26 11.25 0.25 -4.69
CA LEU A 26 12.56 0.31 -5.35
C LEU A 26 13.15 -1.10 -5.60
N PRO A 27 13.38 -1.94 -4.57
CA PRO A 27 13.87 -3.30 -4.79
C PRO A 27 12.85 -4.20 -5.50
N LEU A 28 11.55 -4.04 -5.22
CA LEU A 28 10.51 -4.92 -5.78
C LEU A 28 10.38 -4.74 -7.31
N THR A 29 10.32 -3.51 -7.80
CA THR A 29 10.22 -3.24 -9.25
C THR A 29 11.48 -3.67 -10.01
N TRP A 30 12.66 -3.54 -9.39
CA TRP A 30 13.90 -4.08 -9.96
C TRP A 30 13.89 -5.60 -10.03
N LEU A 31 13.46 -6.26 -8.95
CA LEU A 31 13.38 -7.71 -8.85
C LEU A 31 12.37 -8.27 -9.87
N GLU A 32 11.17 -7.67 -9.96
CA GLU A 32 10.13 -8.04 -10.91
C GLU A 32 10.68 -8.03 -12.35
N ARG A 33 11.34 -6.93 -12.76
CA ARG A 33 11.95 -6.83 -14.10
C ARG A 33 13.01 -7.89 -14.34
N LYS A 34 13.81 -8.21 -13.32
CA LYS A 34 14.83 -9.27 -13.42
C LYS A 34 14.20 -10.65 -13.54
N ILE A 35 13.28 -11.01 -12.65
CA ILE A 35 12.63 -12.32 -12.66
C ILE A 35 11.88 -12.53 -13.98
N ALA A 36 11.09 -11.54 -14.41
CA ALA A 36 10.37 -11.59 -15.68
C ALA A 36 11.31 -11.74 -16.87
N GLY A 37 12.48 -11.09 -16.85
CA GLY A 37 13.52 -11.29 -17.86
C GLY A 37 14.01 -12.74 -17.92
N HIS A 38 14.41 -13.30 -16.77
CA HIS A 38 14.93 -14.68 -16.71
C HIS A 38 13.88 -15.71 -17.13
N MET A 39 12.61 -15.52 -16.73
CA MET A 39 11.50 -16.37 -17.19
C MET A 39 11.34 -16.35 -18.71
N GLN A 40 11.54 -15.17 -19.32
CA GLN A 40 11.45 -14.96 -20.77
C GLN A 40 12.75 -15.27 -21.52
N GLN A 41 13.75 -15.90 -20.88
CA GLN A 41 15.06 -16.18 -21.46
C GLN A 41 15.77 -14.92 -22.02
N ARG A 42 15.52 -13.74 -21.42
CA ARG A 42 16.25 -12.50 -21.71
C ARG A 42 16.90 -11.93 -20.47
N MET A 43 18.00 -11.20 -20.63
CA MET A 43 18.60 -10.52 -19.49
C MET A 43 17.71 -9.36 -19.03
N GLY A 44 17.49 -9.27 -17.71
CA GLY A 44 16.86 -8.11 -17.08
C GLY A 44 17.78 -6.87 -17.11
N PRO A 45 17.48 -5.82 -16.32
CA PRO A 45 18.29 -4.60 -16.28
C PRO A 45 19.77 -4.91 -15.93
N MET A 46 20.71 -4.51 -16.79
CA MET A 46 22.16 -4.71 -16.58
C MET A 46 23.00 -3.42 -16.67
N ARG A 47 22.41 -2.29 -17.11
CA ARG A 47 23.18 -1.08 -17.48
C ARG A 47 23.37 -0.07 -16.34
N VAL A 48 22.32 0.25 -15.60
CA VAL A 48 22.33 1.36 -14.63
C VAL A 48 22.84 0.85 -13.27
N GLY A 49 24.15 0.97 -13.04
CA GLY A 49 24.84 0.40 -11.87
C GLY A 49 25.12 -1.09 -11.99
N TRP A 50 25.71 -1.69 -10.94
CA TRP A 50 25.97 -3.14 -10.91
C TRP A 50 24.65 -3.90 -11.05
N HIS A 51 24.51 -4.69 -12.13
CA HIS A 51 23.31 -5.49 -12.39
C HIS A 51 21.99 -4.68 -12.41
N GLY A 52 22.05 -3.39 -12.78
CA GLY A 52 20.87 -2.53 -12.90
C GLY A 52 20.28 -2.04 -11.57
N LEU A 53 20.98 -2.18 -10.44
CA LEU A 53 20.49 -1.81 -9.10
C LEU A 53 20.03 -0.35 -8.99
N LEU A 54 20.64 0.56 -9.76
CA LEU A 54 20.33 1.99 -9.70
C LEU A 54 19.18 2.37 -10.65
N GLN A 55 18.58 1.41 -11.37
CA GLN A 55 17.48 1.66 -12.29
C GLN A 55 16.24 2.28 -11.60
N PRO A 56 15.75 1.79 -10.44
CA PRO A 56 14.58 2.38 -9.79
C PRO A 56 14.84 3.83 -9.32
N VAL A 57 16.07 4.15 -8.94
CA VAL A 57 16.47 5.52 -8.58
C VAL A 57 16.42 6.43 -9.80
N ALA A 58 16.93 5.96 -10.95
CA ALA A 58 16.84 6.71 -12.21
C ALA A 58 15.38 6.91 -12.66
N ASP A 59 14.53 5.89 -12.49
CA ASP A 59 13.09 5.99 -12.79
C ASP A 59 12.40 7.01 -11.87
N GLY A 60 12.77 7.05 -10.59
CA GLY A 60 12.28 8.05 -9.62
C GLY A 60 12.67 9.48 -10.00
N ILE A 61 13.95 9.72 -10.31
CA ILE A 61 14.43 11.05 -10.76
C ILE A 61 13.71 11.47 -12.04
N LYS A 62 13.51 10.53 -12.97
CA LYS A 62 12.75 10.78 -14.19
C LYS A 62 11.31 11.21 -13.90
N LEU A 63 10.63 10.56 -12.95
CA LEU A 63 9.25 10.92 -12.59
C LEU A 63 9.18 12.29 -11.88
N LEU A 64 10.14 12.61 -11.01
CA LEU A 64 10.19 13.91 -10.31
C LEU A 64 10.50 15.09 -11.25
N THR A 65 11.31 14.86 -12.27
CA THR A 65 11.64 15.87 -13.30
C THR A 65 10.62 15.91 -14.43
N LYS A 66 9.67 14.96 -14.45
CA LYS A 66 8.65 14.92 -15.48
C LYS A 66 7.63 16.02 -15.20
N GLU A 67 7.22 16.69 -16.27
CA GLU A 67 6.13 17.66 -16.23
C GLU A 67 4.85 17.01 -15.68
N ASP A 68 4.32 17.59 -14.59
CA ASP A 68 3.02 17.25 -14.05
C ASP A 68 1.93 17.97 -14.86
N HIS A 69 1.28 17.22 -15.75
CA HIS A 69 0.29 17.76 -16.67
C HIS A 69 -1.12 17.31 -16.29
N ILE A 70 -2.00 18.28 -16.02
CA ILE A 70 -3.43 18.05 -15.77
C ILE A 70 -4.21 18.46 -17.04
N PRO A 71 -5.03 17.58 -17.63
CA PRO A 71 -5.81 17.91 -18.82
C PRO A 71 -6.72 19.12 -18.60
N ALA A 72 -6.88 19.97 -19.62
CA ALA A 72 -7.65 21.21 -19.50
C ALA A 72 -9.14 20.97 -19.21
N GLU A 73 -9.70 19.89 -19.77
CA GLU A 73 -11.10 19.50 -19.59
C GLU A 73 -11.33 18.59 -18.37
N ALA A 74 -10.27 18.25 -17.63
CA ALA A 74 -10.36 17.39 -16.45
C ALA A 74 -10.81 18.18 -15.21
N ASP A 75 -11.52 17.50 -14.30
CA ASP A 75 -11.80 18.03 -12.97
C ASP A 75 -10.51 18.06 -12.15
N ARG A 76 -9.96 19.26 -11.91
CA ARG A 76 -8.68 19.45 -11.23
C ARG A 76 -8.67 18.94 -9.79
N PHE A 77 -9.81 18.99 -9.09
CA PHE A 77 -9.88 18.57 -7.70
C PHE A 77 -9.88 17.04 -7.62
N LEU A 78 -10.80 16.40 -8.34
CA LEU A 78 -10.89 14.94 -8.34
C LEU A 78 -9.65 14.28 -8.96
N PHE A 79 -9.05 14.88 -9.99
CA PHE A 79 -7.85 14.35 -10.64
C PHE A 79 -6.63 14.35 -9.71
N LYS A 80 -6.51 15.36 -8.84
CA LYS A 80 -5.44 15.42 -7.81
C LYS A 80 -5.73 14.54 -6.59
N LEU A 81 -7.01 14.38 -6.24
CA LEU A 81 -7.43 13.58 -5.10
C LEU A 81 -7.31 12.07 -5.39
N ALA A 82 -7.54 11.65 -6.63
CA ALA A 82 -7.54 10.24 -7.02
C ALA A 82 -6.23 9.49 -6.67
N PRO A 83 -5.01 10.00 -6.99
CA PRO A 83 -3.77 9.36 -6.56
C PRO A 83 -3.62 9.26 -5.03
N ILE A 84 -4.11 10.25 -4.28
CA ILE A 84 -4.05 10.26 -2.82
C ILE A 84 -4.95 9.15 -2.25
N LEU A 85 -6.17 9.02 -2.78
CA LEU A 85 -7.11 7.97 -2.36
C LEU A 85 -6.68 6.57 -2.78
N ALA A 86 -5.91 6.43 -3.87
CA ALA A 86 -5.31 5.16 -4.23
C ALA A 86 -4.12 4.80 -3.33
N LEU A 87 -3.32 5.80 -2.92
CA LEU A 87 -2.10 5.56 -2.15
C LEU A 87 -2.35 5.44 -0.64
N ALA A 88 -3.30 6.19 -0.07
CA ALA A 88 -3.49 6.26 1.38
C ALA A 88 -3.94 4.93 2.03
N PRO A 89 -4.92 4.16 1.47
CA PRO A 89 -5.44 2.96 2.12
C PRO A 89 -4.38 1.90 2.44
N PRO A 90 -3.44 1.57 1.52
CA PRO A 90 -2.34 0.65 1.83
C PRO A 90 -1.56 1.04 3.09
N PHE A 91 -1.19 2.31 3.26
CA PHE A 91 -0.42 2.75 4.44
C PHE A 91 -1.23 2.62 5.74
N VAL A 92 -2.53 2.87 5.67
CA VAL A 92 -3.43 2.81 6.82
C VAL A 92 -3.66 1.37 7.26
N VAL A 93 -3.79 0.42 6.32
CA VAL A 93 -3.96 -1.02 6.61
C VAL A 93 -2.79 -1.58 7.44
N PHE A 94 -1.56 -1.16 7.15
CA PHE A 94 -0.37 -1.63 7.87
C PHE A 94 -0.34 -1.26 9.37
N VAL A 95 -1.21 -0.35 9.83
CA VAL A 95 -1.36 -0.05 11.26
C VAL A 95 -1.92 -1.25 12.04
N ALA A 96 -2.76 -2.07 11.39
CA ALA A 96 -3.42 -3.21 12.01
C ALA A 96 -2.58 -4.51 11.95
N ILE A 97 -1.60 -4.59 11.05
CA ILE A 97 -0.83 -5.81 10.81
C ILE A 97 0.25 -5.98 11.90
N PRO A 98 0.28 -7.11 12.63
CA PRO A 98 1.36 -7.40 13.56
C PRO A 98 2.61 -7.90 12.82
N PHE A 99 3.78 -7.33 13.10
CA PHE A 99 5.05 -7.76 12.48
C PHE A 99 5.79 -8.83 13.29
N GLY A 100 5.43 -9.04 14.56
CA GLY A 100 6.04 -10.07 15.42
C GLY A 100 5.75 -9.86 16.91
N GLU A 101 6.38 -10.70 17.74
CA GLU A 101 6.32 -10.61 19.21
C GLU A 101 7.01 -9.35 19.74
N SER A 102 6.70 -8.97 20.98
CA SER A 102 7.37 -7.85 21.65
C SER A 102 8.86 -8.15 21.86
N VAL A 103 9.71 -7.21 21.50
CA VAL A 103 11.17 -7.32 21.69
C VAL A 103 11.58 -6.40 22.84
N SER A 104 12.25 -6.95 23.85
CA SER A 104 12.85 -6.15 24.92
C SER A 104 14.17 -5.55 24.43
N VAL A 105 14.15 -4.24 24.12
CA VAL A 105 15.35 -3.49 23.74
C VAL A 105 15.65 -2.49 24.85
N LEU A 106 16.87 -2.56 25.40
CA LEU A 106 17.36 -1.64 26.45
C LEU A 106 16.46 -1.59 27.71
N GLY A 107 15.83 -2.72 28.08
CA GLY A 107 14.97 -2.81 29.26
C GLY A 107 13.54 -2.28 29.06
N ALA A 108 13.18 -1.82 27.86
CA ALA A 108 11.82 -1.48 27.47
C ALA A 108 11.26 -2.52 26.50
N GLU A 109 10.05 -3.02 26.77
CA GLU A 109 9.33 -3.87 25.83
C GLU A 109 8.78 -3.03 24.68
N ILE A 110 9.35 -3.23 23.48
CA ILE A 110 8.87 -2.58 22.26
C ILE A 110 7.99 -3.58 21.52
N THR A 111 6.69 -3.29 21.47
CA THR A 111 5.74 -4.04 20.64
C THR A 111 6.02 -3.86 19.15
N LEU A 112 6.01 -4.95 18.37
CA LEU A 112 6.20 -4.91 16.91
C LEU A 112 4.86 -4.77 16.15
N TYR A 113 3.86 -4.16 16.79
CA TYR A 113 2.61 -3.73 16.16
C TYR A 113 2.37 -2.25 16.49
N VAL A 114 1.65 -1.55 15.60
CA VAL A 114 1.35 -0.12 15.80
C VAL A 114 0.15 0.05 16.72
N SER A 115 -0.95 -0.65 16.44
CA SER A 115 -2.17 -0.59 17.25
C SER A 115 -2.81 -1.97 17.40
N ASN A 116 -3.20 -2.32 18.62
CA ASN A 116 -4.05 -3.48 18.87
C ASN A 116 -5.51 -3.03 18.75
N MET A 117 -6.23 -3.56 17.75
CA MET A 117 -7.65 -3.29 17.54
C MET A 117 -8.44 -4.59 17.68
N ASN A 118 -9.48 -4.59 18.52
CA ASN A 118 -10.40 -5.72 18.66
C ASN A 118 -11.13 -6.07 17.35
N VAL A 119 -11.34 -5.08 16.48
CA VAL A 119 -11.99 -5.22 15.16
C VAL A 119 -11.01 -4.98 14.00
N ALA A 120 -9.75 -5.37 14.18
CA ALA A 120 -8.68 -5.15 13.21
C ALA A 120 -9.05 -5.66 11.81
N LEU A 121 -9.62 -6.85 11.71
CA LEU A 121 -9.98 -7.42 10.41
C LEU A 121 -11.05 -6.60 9.68
N LEU A 122 -12.11 -6.18 10.37
CA LEU A 122 -13.16 -5.32 9.80
C LEU A 122 -12.60 -3.97 9.36
N PHE A 123 -11.67 -3.41 10.13
CA PHE A 123 -10.96 -2.19 9.77
C PHE A 123 -10.20 -2.33 8.44
N VAL A 124 -9.48 -3.45 8.24
CA VAL A 124 -8.75 -3.71 6.99
C VAL A 124 -9.70 -3.72 5.79
N PHE A 125 -10.84 -4.42 5.88
CA PHE A 125 -11.84 -4.42 4.80
C PHE A 125 -12.43 -3.04 4.53
N ALA A 126 -12.78 -2.30 5.59
CA ALA A 126 -13.34 -0.95 5.45
C ALA A 126 -12.37 0.01 4.75
N VAL A 127 -11.07 -0.11 5.03
CA VAL A 127 -10.03 0.73 4.42
C VAL A 127 -9.76 0.32 2.99
N ILE A 128 -9.67 -0.98 2.68
CA ILE A 128 -9.48 -1.48 1.30
C ILE A 128 -10.60 -1.01 0.37
N GLY A 129 -11.85 -1.00 0.83
CA GLY A 129 -12.98 -0.50 0.03
C GLY A 129 -12.86 0.97 -0.39
N ILE A 130 -12.07 1.80 0.32
CA ILE A 130 -11.81 3.20 -0.05
C ILE A 130 -10.95 3.30 -1.32
N GLU A 131 -10.05 2.33 -1.55
CA GLU A 131 -9.13 2.32 -2.70
C GLU A 131 -9.89 2.32 -4.05
N VAL A 132 -11.03 1.62 -4.10
CA VAL A 132 -11.88 1.53 -5.30
C VAL A 132 -12.34 2.93 -5.76
N TYR A 133 -12.62 3.84 -4.82
CA TYR A 133 -13.02 5.21 -5.14
C TYR A 133 -11.88 6.00 -5.81
N GLY A 134 -10.62 5.76 -5.41
CA GLY A 134 -9.46 6.38 -6.05
C GLY A 134 -9.39 6.06 -7.54
N VAL A 135 -9.66 4.81 -7.92
CA VAL A 135 -9.66 4.37 -9.32
C VAL A 135 -10.83 4.96 -10.11
N ILE A 136 -12.03 4.99 -9.54
CA ILE A 136 -13.21 5.59 -10.19
C ILE A 136 -12.99 7.08 -10.42
N PHE A 137 -12.54 7.82 -9.39
CA PHE A 137 -12.30 9.25 -9.50
C PHE A 137 -11.20 9.58 -10.50
N GLY A 138 -10.14 8.78 -10.58
CA GLY A 138 -9.09 8.97 -11.58
C GLY A 138 -9.61 8.85 -13.02
N GLY A 139 -10.46 7.86 -13.30
CA GLY A 139 -11.07 7.69 -14.61
C GLY A 139 -12.13 8.73 -14.95
N TRP A 140 -13.00 9.06 -13.99
CA TRP A 140 -14.05 10.07 -14.15
C TRP A 140 -13.50 11.48 -14.30
N ALA A 141 -12.53 11.86 -13.45
CA ALA A 141 -11.95 13.19 -13.45
C ALA A 141 -11.18 13.51 -14.73
N ALA A 142 -10.62 12.50 -15.41
CA ALA A 142 -9.87 12.66 -16.65
C ALA A 142 -10.73 13.14 -17.84
N ASN A 143 -12.06 13.16 -17.71
CA ASN A 143 -13.02 13.59 -18.75
C ASN A 143 -12.76 12.95 -20.13
N SER A 144 -12.38 11.67 -20.14
CA SER A 144 -12.16 10.89 -21.35
C SER A 144 -12.97 9.60 -21.30
N LYS A 145 -13.79 9.35 -22.33
CA LYS A 145 -14.58 8.11 -22.44
C LYS A 145 -13.72 6.85 -22.33
N TYR A 146 -12.47 6.91 -22.81
CA TYR A 146 -11.54 5.79 -22.72
C TYR A 146 -11.10 5.53 -21.27
N ALA A 147 -10.74 6.58 -20.53
CA ALA A 147 -10.35 6.46 -19.12
C ALA A 147 -11.51 5.98 -18.24
N VAL A 148 -12.73 6.50 -18.48
CA VAL A 148 -13.95 6.10 -17.75
C VAL A 148 -14.28 4.62 -18.00
N LEU A 149 -14.20 4.15 -19.24
CA LEU A 149 -14.43 2.72 -19.54
C LEU A 149 -13.39 1.83 -18.85
N GLY A 150 -12.12 2.26 -18.83
CA GLY A 150 -11.06 1.56 -18.10
C GLY A 150 -11.34 1.48 -16.59
N SER A 151 -11.67 2.61 -15.96
CA SER A 151 -11.91 2.67 -14.51
C SER A 151 -13.14 1.89 -14.07
N LEU A 152 -14.20 1.86 -14.88
CA LEU A 152 -15.41 1.08 -14.58
C LEU A 152 -15.14 -0.42 -14.64
N ARG A 153 -14.30 -0.88 -15.57
CA ARG A 153 -13.90 -2.31 -15.65
C ARG A 153 -13.08 -2.74 -14.45
N THR A 154 -12.10 -1.94 -14.06
CA THR A 154 -11.27 -2.22 -12.88
C THR A 154 -12.10 -2.15 -11.60
N CYS A 155 -13.01 -1.19 -11.48
CA CYS A 155 -13.94 -1.09 -10.35
C CYS A 155 -14.83 -2.33 -10.23
N ALA A 156 -15.46 -2.75 -11.32
CA ALA A 156 -16.30 -3.95 -11.34
C ALA A 156 -15.50 -5.19 -10.91
N GLN A 157 -14.25 -5.32 -11.36
CA GLN A 157 -13.36 -6.40 -10.95
C GLN A 157 -13.04 -6.34 -9.45
N MET A 158 -12.58 -5.20 -8.93
CA MET A 158 -12.17 -5.07 -7.53
C MET A 158 -13.32 -5.38 -6.57
N ILE A 159 -14.51 -4.80 -6.79
CA ILE A 159 -15.70 -5.05 -5.98
C ILE A 159 -16.08 -6.54 -6.03
N SER A 160 -15.97 -7.16 -7.20
CA SER A 160 -16.32 -8.57 -7.38
C SER A 160 -15.36 -9.53 -6.66
N TYR A 161 -14.12 -9.13 -6.39
CA TYR A 161 -13.17 -9.92 -5.58
C TYR A 161 -13.22 -9.60 -4.09
N GLU A 162 -13.72 -8.42 -3.71
CA GLU A 162 -13.83 -8.01 -2.31
C GLU A 162 -14.87 -8.83 -1.55
N ILE A 163 -16.02 -9.12 -2.18
CA ILE A 163 -17.09 -9.92 -1.56
C ILE A 163 -16.63 -11.36 -1.26
N PRO A 164 -16.07 -12.14 -2.22
CA PRO A 164 -15.53 -13.47 -1.93
C PRO A 164 -14.40 -13.46 -0.90
N MET A 165 -13.54 -12.45 -0.92
CA MET A 165 -12.49 -12.29 0.10
C MET A 165 -13.10 -12.14 1.50
N GLY A 166 -14.17 -11.35 1.64
CA GLY A 166 -14.94 -11.24 2.88
C GLY A 166 -15.44 -12.61 3.37
N PHE A 167 -16.06 -13.40 2.49
CA PHE A 167 -16.53 -14.74 2.84
C PHE A 167 -15.39 -15.71 3.19
N ALA A 168 -14.25 -15.64 2.51
CA ALA A 168 -13.11 -16.52 2.75
C ALA A 168 -12.53 -16.36 4.16
N VAL A 169 -12.53 -15.13 4.71
CA VAL A 169 -11.96 -14.86 6.03
C VAL A 169 -12.89 -15.28 7.19
N ILE A 170 -14.19 -15.43 6.95
CA ILE A 170 -15.15 -15.85 8.01
C ILE A 170 -14.71 -17.16 8.67
N GLY A 171 -14.20 -18.13 7.91
CA GLY A 171 -13.71 -19.39 8.45
C GLY A 171 -12.56 -19.20 9.45
N VAL A 172 -11.64 -18.27 9.17
CA VAL A 172 -10.51 -17.95 10.06
C VAL A 172 -11.02 -17.31 11.35
N VAL A 173 -11.95 -16.35 11.24
CA VAL A 173 -12.55 -15.68 12.41
C VAL A 173 -13.29 -16.68 13.30
N MET A 174 -14.01 -17.64 12.71
CA MET A 174 -14.71 -18.67 13.48
C MET A 174 -13.75 -19.59 14.24
N LEU A 175 -12.60 -19.93 13.65
CA LEU A 175 -11.58 -20.77 14.29
C LEU A 175 -10.83 -20.03 15.39
N ALA A 176 -10.45 -18.76 15.14
CA ALA A 176 -9.75 -17.94 16.12
C ALA A 176 -10.67 -17.38 17.23
N GLN A 177 -11.99 -17.37 16.99
CA GLN A 177 -13.01 -16.76 17.86
C GLN A 177 -12.75 -15.26 18.16
N SER A 178 -11.99 -14.59 17.29
CA SER A 178 -11.60 -13.19 17.44
C SER A 178 -11.50 -12.50 16.09
N MET A 179 -11.67 -11.18 16.10
CA MET A 179 -11.41 -10.31 14.94
C MET A 179 -10.13 -9.48 15.10
N SER A 180 -9.40 -9.66 16.20
CA SER A 180 -8.08 -9.08 16.40
C SER A 180 -7.03 -9.88 15.65
N LEU A 181 -6.22 -9.22 14.83
CA LEU A 181 -5.12 -9.87 14.10
C LEU A 181 -4.03 -10.42 15.03
N LEU A 182 -3.94 -9.91 16.26
CA LEU A 182 -2.99 -10.40 17.27
C LEU A 182 -3.46 -11.70 17.93
N GLU A 183 -4.77 -11.92 18.04
CA GLU A 183 -5.32 -13.16 18.60
C GLU A 183 -5.43 -14.27 17.54
N ILE A 184 -5.42 -13.90 16.26
CA ILE A 184 -5.45 -14.83 15.13
C ILE A 184 -4.06 -15.47 14.88
N VAL A 185 -2.97 -14.77 15.19
CA VAL A 185 -1.58 -15.21 14.97
C VAL A 185 -1.02 -15.96 16.17
#